data_AF-A0AAN6P3Y8-F1
#
_entry.id   AF-A0AAN6P3Y8-F1
#
_cell.length_a   1.000
_cell.length_b   1.000
_cell.length_c   1.000
_cell.angle_alpha   90.00
_cell.angle_beta   90.00
_cell.angle_gamma   90.00
#
_symmetry.space_group_name_H-M   'P 1'
#
loop_
_entity.id
_entity.type
_entity.pdbx_description
1 polymer ?
#
loop_
_entity_poly.entity_id
_entity_poly.type
_entity_poly.pdbx_seq_one_letter_code
_entity_poly.pdbx_strand_id
1 'polypeptide(L)'
;MSALVHDPNPRLSETEEEALALYDRLQELHVQIGLLQAQQDHSDPQSPTSFTGHSQVDEARTQLLEAKAALELRDYVFESAIVVRPILRAVHGGTQASPVERDILPLIQQRDLVSTKAAQQASVSYEVRDRMLDLELERLRAGQQNATLASELLRLSKTTGTPDVQVDGDTKLERQPDKTKGELQVSRQRWKTIKGATSALVAGSGVDWVRDERLRGLVLDPPDLSTKCQ
;
A
#
# COMPACT_ATOMS: atom_id res chain seq x y z
N MET A 1 -4.03 53.77 4.46
CA MET A 1 -2.80 53.11 3.97
C MET A 1 -3.25 51.94 3.12
N SER A 2 -3.30 52.13 1.81
CA SER A 2 -3.83 51.13 0.86
C SER A 2 -3.01 49.86 0.94
N ALA A 3 -3.66 48.74 1.24
CA ALA A 3 -3.11 47.42 1.02
C ALA A 3 -2.87 47.29 -0.49
N LEU A 4 -1.60 47.38 -0.89
CA LEU A 4 -1.15 46.99 -2.20
C LEU A 4 -1.51 45.52 -2.36
N VAL A 5 -2.58 45.26 -3.11
CA VAL A 5 -2.87 43.94 -3.66
C VAL A 5 -1.66 43.63 -4.54
N HIS A 6 -0.74 42.85 -3.99
CA HIS A 6 0.41 42.35 -4.73
C HIS A 6 -0.16 41.30 -5.69
N ASP A 7 -0.24 41.63 -6.97
CA ASP A 7 -0.57 40.64 -7.99
C ASP A 7 0.38 39.46 -7.81
N PRO A 8 -0.13 38.23 -7.65
CA PRO A 8 0.70 37.06 -7.34
C PRO A 8 1.59 36.65 -8.53
N ASN A 9 1.39 37.25 -9.69
CA ASN A 9 2.12 36.94 -10.90
C ASN A 9 3.18 38.01 -11.16
N PRO A 10 4.46 37.62 -11.32
CA PRO A 10 5.49 38.55 -11.74
C PRO A 10 5.08 39.14 -13.10
N ARG A 11 5.34 40.45 -13.30
CA ARG A 11 5.09 41.10 -14.58
C ARG A 11 6.19 40.70 -15.56
N LEU A 12 5.91 39.68 -16.36
CA LEU A 12 6.81 39.16 -17.38
C LEU A 12 6.63 39.92 -18.70
N SER A 13 7.70 39.99 -19.50
CA SER A 13 7.62 40.41 -20.90
C SER A 13 6.93 39.33 -21.74
N GLU A 14 6.25 39.70 -22.82
CA GLU A 14 5.60 38.75 -23.77
C GLU A 14 6.58 37.67 -24.24
N THR A 15 7.83 38.06 -24.51
CA THR A 15 8.91 37.12 -24.89
C THR A 15 9.31 36.16 -23.77
N GLU A 16 9.21 36.59 -22.51
CA GLU A 16 9.53 35.74 -21.35
C GLU A 16 8.40 34.75 -21.07
N GLU A 17 7.15 35.19 -21.24
CA GLU A 17 5.97 34.32 -21.15
C GLU A 17 6.00 33.23 -22.25
N GLU A 18 6.32 33.60 -23.49
CA GLU A 18 6.49 32.64 -24.59
C GLU A 18 7.62 31.63 -24.31
N ALA A 19 8.77 32.11 -23.81
CA ALA A 19 9.89 31.24 -23.47
C ALA A 19 9.54 30.23 -22.37
N LEU A 20 8.79 30.65 -21.34
CA LEU A 20 8.31 29.78 -20.27
C LEU A 20 7.26 28.78 -20.77
N ALA A 21 6.32 29.21 -21.61
CA ALA A 21 5.33 28.31 -22.20
C ALA A 21 5.98 27.21 -23.07
N LEU A 22 7.04 27.56 -23.82
CA LEU A 22 7.84 26.58 -24.56
C LEU A 22 8.58 25.62 -23.62
N TYR A 23 9.11 26.10 -22.50
CA TYR A 23 9.75 25.26 -21.49
C TYR A 23 8.76 24.26 -20.87
N ASP A 24 7.57 24.72 -20.47
CA ASP A 24 6.51 23.86 -19.93
C ASP A 24 6.10 22.77 -20.94
N ARG A 25 5.98 23.15 -22.22
CA ARG A 25 5.68 22.20 -23.28
C ARG A 25 6.80 21.18 -23.50
N LEU A 26 8.06 21.59 -23.37
CA LEU A 26 9.21 20.68 -23.45
C LEU A 26 9.23 19.69 -22.27
N GLN A 27 8.90 20.15 -21.06
CA GLN A 27 8.79 19.27 -19.88
C GLN A 27 7.66 18.25 -20.05
N GLU A 28 6.50 18.68 -20.55
CA GLU A 28 5.38 17.78 -20.84
C GLU A 28 5.76 16.69 -21.85
N LEU A 29 6.42 17.09 -22.94
CA LEU A 29 6.89 16.15 -23.97
C LEU A 29 7.93 15.17 -23.43
N HIS A 30 8.85 15.61 -22.57
CA HIS A 30 9.82 14.72 -21.93
C HIS A 30 9.13 13.64 -21.09
N VAL A 31 8.09 14.00 -20.33
CA VAL A 31 7.31 13.03 -19.55
C VAL A 31 6.57 12.06 -20.47
N GLN A 32 5.97 12.55 -21.56
CA GLN A 32 5.29 11.69 -22.54
C GLN A 32 6.26 10.70 -23.20
N ILE A 33 7.46 11.16 -23.58
CA ILE A 33 8.51 10.30 -24.14
C ILE A 33 8.95 9.27 -23.11
N GLY A 34 9.20 9.67 -21.86
CA GLY A 34 9.58 8.75 -20.79
C GLY A 34 8.52 7.68 -20.52
N LEU A 35 7.24 8.05 -20.59
CA LEU A 35 6.13 7.10 -20.47
C LEU A 35 6.10 6.11 -21.64
N LEU A 36 6.27 6.59 -22.87
CA LEU A 36 6.30 5.75 -24.06
C LEU A 36 7.50 4.79 -24.04
N GLN A 37 8.68 5.27 -23.61
CA GLN A 37 9.87 4.44 -23.44
C GLN A 37 9.66 3.37 -22.36
N ALA A 38 9.11 3.73 -21.20
CA ALA A 38 8.81 2.75 -20.15
C ALA A 38 7.80 1.68 -20.61
N GLN A 39 6.81 2.05 -21.44
CA GLN A 39 5.88 1.10 -22.06
C GLN A 39 6.57 0.18 -23.08
N GLN A 40 7.52 0.71 -23.85
CA GLN A 40 8.28 -0.04 -24.84
C GLN A 40 9.30 -1.00 -24.18
N ASP A 41 9.98 -0.57 -23.12
CA ASP A 41 10.91 -1.40 -22.33
C ASP A 41 10.19 -2.53 -21.59
N HIS A 42 8.92 -2.33 -21.20
CA HIS A 42 8.06 -3.42 -20.71
C HIS A 42 7.60 -4.38 -21.81
N SER A 43 7.70 -3.99 -23.09
CA SER A 43 7.20 -4.76 -24.23
C SER A 43 8.27 -5.55 -24.99
N ASP A 44 9.57 -5.20 -24.86
CA ASP A 44 10.63 -5.78 -25.69
C ASP A 44 11.93 -6.15 -24.92
N PRO A 45 12.09 -7.41 -24.46
CA PRO A 45 13.26 -7.83 -23.69
C PRO A 45 14.44 -8.36 -24.54
N GLN A 46 14.42 -8.28 -25.88
CA GLN A 46 15.52 -8.84 -26.69
C GLN A 46 15.89 -7.98 -27.90
N SER A 47 17.08 -7.36 -27.85
CA SER A 47 17.87 -7.09 -29.06
C SER A 47 19.36 -6.97 -28.73
N PRO A 48 20.19 -8.01 -28.97
CA PRO A 48 21.61 -7.87 -29.10
C PRO A 48 21.93 -7.65 -30.58
N THR A 49 22.41 -6.46 -30.95
CA THR A 49 23.03 -6.26 -32.27
C THR A 49 24.53 -6.17 -32.09
N SER A 50 25.20 -7.30 -32.34
CA SER A 50 26.62 -7.34 -32.65
C SER A 50 26.85 -6.69 -34.02
N PHE A 51 27.82 -5.79 -34.13
CA PHE A 51 28.34 -5.34 -35.42
C PHE A 51 29.86 -5.26 -35.38
N THR A 52 30.47 -6.03 -36.29
CA THR A 52 31.89 -6.16 -36.53
C THR A 52 32.42 -4.96 -37.32
N GLY A 53 33.18 -4.11 -36.64
CA GLY A 53 33.89 -2.95 -37.20
C GLY A 53 34.68 -2.21 -36.12
N HIS A 54 35.31 -2.96 -35.20
CA HIS A 54 35.59 -2.50 -33.83
C HIS A 54 36.38 -1.18 -33.71
N SER A 55 37.53 -0.98 -34.36
CA SER A 55 38.36 0.20 -34.00
C SER A 55 37.78 1.56 -34.39
N GLN A 56 37.28 1.73 -35.61
CA GLN A 56 36.71 3.01 -36.07
C GLN A 56 35.29 3.24 -35.55
N VAL A 57 34.53 2.16 -35.33
CA VAL A 57 33.20 2.24 -34.72
C VAL A 57 33.32 2.54 -33.22
N ASP A 58 34.31 1.98 -32.52
CA ASP A 58 34.54 2.26 -31.11
C ASP A 58 35.00 3.71 -30.92
N GLU A 59 35.89 4.24 -31.77
CA GLU A 59 36.29 5.65 -31.72
C GLU A 59 35.14 6.60 -32.08
N ALA A 60 34.36 6.31 -33.13
CA ALA A 60 33.16 7.09 -33.45
C ALA A 60 32.11 7.01 -32.32
N ARG A 61 32.01 5.86 -31.64
CA ARG A 61 31.12 5.67 -30.50
C ARG A 61 31.58 6.46 -29.28
N THR A 62 32.87 6.48 -28.95
CA THR A 62 33.37 7.29 -27.84
C THR A 62 33.18 8.77 -28.13
N GLN A 63 33.47 9.23 -29.35
CA GLN A 63 33.22 10.62 -29.77
C GLN A 63 31.73 10.99 -29.70
N LEU A 64 30.83 10.09 -30.12
CA LEU A 64 29.37 10.30 -30.00
C LEU A 64 28.94 10.37 -28.53
N LEU A 65 29.46 9.49 -27.68
CA LEU A 65 29.15 9.49 -26.24
C LEU A 65 29.69 10.75 -25.55
N GLU A 66 30.90 11.19 -25.90
CA GLU A 66 31.48 12.44 -25.41
C GLU A 66 30.67 13.65 -25.87
N ALA A 67 30.28 13.70 -27.14
CA ALA A 67 29.42 14.77 -27.66
C ALA A 67 28.05 14.78 -26.98
N LYS A 68 27.45 13.60 -26.74
CA LYS A 68 26.18 13.47 -26.02
C LYS A 68 26.31 13.94 -24.57
N ALA A 69 27.34 13.48 -23.85
CA ALA A 69 27.59 13.90 -22.47
C ALA A 69 27.86 15.41 -22.37
N ALA A 70 28.60 15.98 -23.34
CA ALA A 70 28.84 17.43 -23.39
C ALA A 70 27.55 18.22 -23.64
N LEU A 71 26.66 17.72 -24.50
CA LEU A 71 25.36 18.32 -24.76
C LEU A 71 24.44 18.24 -23.54
N GLU A 72 24.36 17.08 -22.89
CA GLU A 72 23.58 16.91 -21.65
C GLU A 72 24.09 17.82 -20.52
N LEU A 73 25.41 17.93 -20.36
CA LEU A 73 25.99 18.84 -19.37
C LEU A 73 25.67 20.30 -19.69
N ARG A 74 25.75 20.68 -20.97
CA ARG A 74 25.43 22.03 -21.42
C ARG A 74 23.97 22.36 -21.12
N ASP A 75 23.06 21.45 -21.47
CA ASP A 75 21.63 21.64 -21.26
C ASP A 75 21.32 21.70 -19.76
N TYR A 76 21.93 20.85 -18.93
CA TYR A 76 21.84 20.93 -17.47
C TYR A 76 22.34 22.27 -16.91
N VAL A 77 23.48 22.78 -17.41
CA VAL A 77 24.01 24.07 -16.97
C VAL A 77 23.08 25.22 -17.37
N PHE A 78 22.48 25.17 -18.55
CA PHE A 78 21.49 26.16 -18.98
C PHE A 78 20.22 26.11 -18.13
N GLU A 79 19.67 24.93 -17.88
CA GLU A 79 18.49 24.76 -17.01
C GLU A 79 18.79 25.26 -15.60
N SER A 80 19.93 24.88 -15.03
CA SER A 80 20.38 25.35 -13.73
C SER A 80 20.54 26.88 -13.70
N ALA A 81 21.09 27.48 -14.74
CA ALA A 81 21.23 28.94 -14.83
C ALA A 81 19.87 29.65 -14.94
N ILE A 82 18.89 29.10 -15.66
CA ILE A 82 17.55 29.66 -15.83
C ILE A 82 16.73 29.53 -14.54
N VAL A 83 16.85 28.41 -13.82
CA VAL A 83 16.04 28.15 -12.60
C VAL A 83 16.69 28.72 -11.34
N VAL A 84 17.99 28.46 -11.13
CA VAL A 84 18.65 28.71 -9.84
C VAL A 84 19.04 30.18 -9.69
N ARG A 85 19.48 30.86 -10.75
CA ARG A 85 19.93 32.26 -10.66
C ARG A 85 18.79 33.20 -10.22
N PRO A 86 17.57 33.13 -10.78
CA PRO A 86 16.46 33.94 -10.29
C PRO A 86 16.12 33.66 -8.82
N ILE A 87 16.11 32.39 -8.40
CA ILE A 87 15.85 32.01 -7.00
C ILE A 87 16.91 32.60 -6.05
N LEU A 88 18.20 32.43 -6.37
CA LEU A 88 19.28 32.96 -5.54
C LEU A 88 19.24 34.48 -5.46
N ARG A 89 18.91 35.18 -6.55
CA ARG A 89 18.79 36.64 -6.54
C ARG A 89 17.53 37.13 -5.84
N ALA A 90 16.43 36.41 -5.95
CA ALA A 90 15.21 36.70 -5.19
C ALA A 90 15.46 36.66 -3.68
N VAL A 91 16.21 35.66 -3.21
CA VAL A 91 16.48 35.44 -1.78
C VAL A 91 17.63 36.32 -1.27
N HIS A 92 18.71 36.48 -2.03
CA HIS A 92 19.96 37.11 -1.56
C HIS A 92 20.33 38.42 -2.25
N GLY A 93 19.71 38.73 -3.40
CA GLY A 93 20.12 39.80 -4.30
C GLY A 93 19.43 41.14 -4.08
N GLY A 94 19.07 41.54 -2.87
CA GLY A 94 18.18 42.69 -2.57
C GLY A 94 18.29 43.91 -3.52
N THR A 95 19.47 44.47 -3.74
CA THR A 95 19.68 45.63 -4.64
C THR A 95 20.11 45.27 -6.07
N GLN A 96 20.68 44.09 -6.30
CA GLN A 96 21.18 43.62 -7.61
C GLN A 96 20.17 42.74 -8.38
N ALA A 97 19.08 42.36 -7.72
CA ALA A 97 17.99 41.59 -8.30
C ALA A 97 17.14 42.48 -9.21
N SER A 98 16.75 41.92 -10.35
CA SER A 98 15.78 42.57 -11.23
C SER A 98 14.42 42.68 -10.52
N PRO A 99 13.54 43.61 -10.92
CA PRO A 99 12.20 43.73 -10.33
C PRO A 99 11.41 42.41 -10.39
N VAL A 100 11.50 41.68 -11.51
CA VAL A 100 10.88 40.37 -11.70
C VAL A 100 11.43 39.33 -10.72
N GLU A 101 12.76 39.33 -10.48
CA GLU A 101 13.39 38.45 -9.50
C GLU A 101 12.98 38.77 -8.05
N ARG A 102 12.56 40.00 -7.74
CA ARG A 102 12.02 40.34 -6.42
C ARG A 102 10.57 39.87 -6.25
N ASP A 103 9.78 39.95 -7.31
CA ASP A 103 8.36 39.58 -7.31
C ASP A 103 8.15 38.06 -7.16
N ILE A 104 9.14 37.22 -7.50
CA ILE A 104 9.06 35.76 -7.32
C ILE A 104 9.30 35.29 -5.87
N LEU A 105 9.84 36.14 -4.99
CA LEU A 105 10.11 35.79 -3.58
C LEU A 105 8.87 35.26 -2.82
N PRO A 106 7.69 35.92 -2.85
CA PRO A 106 6.50 35.39 -2.18
C PRO A 106 6.07 34.02 -2.72
N LEU A 107 6.24 33.77 -4.03
CA LEU A 107 5.92 32.48 -4.64
C LEU A 107 6.88 31.38 -4.16
N ILE A 108 8.17 31.70 -4.03
CA ILE A 108 9.17 30.78 -3.45
C ILE A 108 8.81 30.45 -2.00
N GLN A 109 8.44 31.44 -1.19
CA GLN A 109 8.02 31.22 0.20
C GLN A 109 6.77 30.36 0.31
N GLN A 110 5.78 30.58 -0.56
CA GLN A 110 4.57 29.75 -0.62
C GLN A 110 4.90 28.31 -1.03
N ARG A 111 5.74 28.13 -2.06
CA ARG A 111 6.22 26.82 -2.49
C ARG A 111 6.90 26.09 -1.33
N ASP A 112 7.85 26.73 -0.65
CA ASP A 112 8.61 26.10 0.44
C ASP A 112 7.70 25.72 1.62
N LEU A 113 6.68 26.53 1.92
CA LEU A 113 5.66 26.21 2.91
C LEU A 113 4.79 25.01 2.49
N VAL A 114 4.41 24.92 1.22
CA VAL A 114 3.66 23.76 0.69
C VAL A 114 4.53 22.51 0.66
N SER A 115 5.78 22.61 0.22
CA SER A 115 6.75 21.51 0.18
C SER A 115 7.04 20.96 1.57
N THR A 116 7.21 21.81 2.57
CA THR A 116 7.40 21.37 3.97
C THR A 116 6.17 20.65 4.51
N LYS A 117 4.96 21.18 4.27
CA LYS A 117 3.71 20.49 4.65
C LYS A 117 3.54 19.16 3.91
N ALA A 118 3.85 19.10 2.62
CA ALA A 118 3.78 17.88 1.81
C ALA A 118 4.78 16.82 2.32
N ALA A 119 6.01 17.23 2.66
CA ALA A 119 7.01 16.35 3.24
C ALA A 119 6.58 15.81 4.62
N GLN A 120 6.00 16.67 5.47
CA GLN A 120 5.43 16.24 6.76
C GLN A 120 4.30 15.23 6.56
N GLN A 121 3.37 15.49 5.64
CA GLN A 121 2.29 14.56 5.33
C GLN A 121 2.81 13.23 4.78
N ALA A 122 3.82 13.26 3.92
CA ALA A 122 4.46 12.04 3.42
C ALA A 122 5.09 11.23 4.56
N SER A 123 5.83 11.90 5.47
CA SER A 123 6.41 11.25 6.67
C SER A 123 5.34 10.57 7.51
N VAL A 124 4.25 11.28 7.83
CA VAL A 124 3.12 10.72 8.59
C VAL A 124 2.48 9.55 7.83
N SER A 125 2.35 9.64 6.51
CA SER A 125 1.82 8.54 5.70
C SER A 125 2.72 7.31 5.74
N TYR A 126 4.05 7.46 5.76
CA TYR A 126 4.96 6.34 5.91
C TYR A 126 4.86 5.73 7.30
N GLU A 127 4.84 6.53 8.37
CA GLU A 127 4.67 6.04 9.73
C GLU A 127 3.35 5.26 9.92
N VAL A 128 2.25 5.73 9.32
CA VAL A 128 0.96 5.02 9.37
C VAL A 128 1.03 3.69 8.61
N ARG A 129 1.71 3.65 7.46
CA ARG A 129 1.91 2.40 6.71
C ARG A 129 2.77 1.41 7.49
N ASP A 130 3.84 1.86 8.11
CA ASP A 130 4.72 1.00 8.92
C ASP A 130 3.93 0.41 10.11
N ARG A 131 3.17 1.24 10.83
CA ARG A 131 2.27 0.75 11.90
C ARG A 131 1.22 -0.23 11.39
N MET A 132 0.68 0.00 10.19
CA MET A 132 -0.26 -0.93 9.57
C MET A 132 0.40 -2.27 9.27
N LEU A 133 1.63 -2.28 8.77
CA LEU A 133 2.39 -3.51 8.52
C LEU A 133 2.67 -4.25 9.83
N ASP A 134 3.09 -3.55 10.88
CA ASP A 134 3.31 -4.15 12.21
C ASP A 134 2.03 -4.80 12.76
N LEU A 135 0.90 -4.11 12.66
CA LEU A 135 -0.40 -4.65 13.08
C LEU A 135 -0.84 -5.87 12.26
N GLU A 136 -0.61 -5.87 10.94
CA GLU A 136 -0.90 -7.04 10.10
C GLU A 136 0.02 -8.22 10.46
N LEU A 137 1.29 -7.97 10.79
CA LEU A 137 2.20 -9.01 11.29
C LEU A 137 1.74 -9.58 12.63
N GLU A 138 1.35 -8.73 13.58
CA GLU A 138 0.79 -9.16 14.87
C GLU A 138 -0.50 -9.97 14.69
N ARG A 139 -1.38 -9.52 13.79
CA ARG A 139 -2.61 -10.23 13.43
C ARG A 139 -2.31 -11.63 12.87
N LEU A 140 -1.37 -11.74 11.94
CA LEU A 140 -0.97 -13.04 11.38
C LEU A 140 -0.41 -13.97 12.47
N ARG A 141 0.40 -13.44 13.38
CA ARG A 141 0.95 -14.20 14.51
C ARG A 141 -0.13 -14.68 15.47
N ALA A 142 -1.07 -13.81 15.85
CA ALA A 142 -2.21 -14.16 16.69
C ALA A 142 -3.11 -15.20 16.00
N GLY A 143 -3.34 -15.05 14.68
CA GLY A 143 -4.07 -16.02 13.87
C GLY A 143 -3.43 -17.41 13.89
N GLN A 144 -2.10 -17.50 13.76
CA GLN A 144 -1.38 -18.76 13.87
C GLN A 144 -1.52 -19.39 15.27
N GLN A 145 -1.35 -18.59 16.33
CA GLN A 145 -1.51 -19.07 17.71
C GLN A 145 -2.92 -19.59 17.99
N ASN A 146 -3.95 -18.86 17.54
CA ASN A 146 -5.34 -19.27 17.65
C ASN A 146 -5.61 -20.59 16.90
N ALA A 147 -5.03 -20.76 15.72
CA ALA A 147 -5.13 -22.01 14.96
C ALA A 147 -4.46 -23.19 15.71
N THR A 148 -3.27 -22.98 16.28
CA THR A 148 -2.58 -24.00 17.08
C THR A 148 -3.41 -24.40 18.31
N LEU A 149 -3.87 -23.44 19.11
CA LEU A 149 -4.69 -23.70 20.29
C LEU A 149 -6.01 -24.40 19.94
N ALA A 150 -6.67 -24.01 18.85
CA ALA A 150 -7.88 -24.68 18.38
C ALA A 150 -7.62 -26.15 17.99
N SER A 151 -6.47 -26.43 17.37
CA SER A 151 -6.06 -27.80 17.04
C SER A 151 -5.79 -28.64 18.29
N GLU A 152 -5.18 -28.06 19.31
CA GLU A 152 -4.94 -28.72 20.60
C GLU A 152 -6.24 -29.01 21.34
N LEU A 153 -7.17 -28.04 21.38
CA LEU A 153 -8.51 -28.23 21.96
C LEU A 153 -9.27 -29.35 21.25
N LEU A 154 -9.23 -29.40 19.92
CA LEU A 154 -9.84 -30.49 19.14
C LEU A 154 -9.21 -31.84 19.48
N ARG A 155 -7.88 -31.89 19.64
CA ARG A 155 -7.17 -33.12 20.01
C ARG A 155 -7.58 -33.58 21.42
N LEU A 156 -7.57 -32.68 22.40
CA LEU A 156 -7.97 -32.96 23.79
C LEU A 156 -9.44 -33.38 23.88
N SER A 157 -10.33 -32.74 23.11
CA SER A 157 -11.74 -33.14 23.03
C SER A 157 -11.92 -34.55 22.49
N LYS A 158 -11.07 -34.99 21.55
CA LYS A 158 -11.10 -36.36 21.01
C LYS A 158 -10.59 -37.37 22.04
N THR A 159 -9.50 -37.07 22.76
CA THR A 159 -8.93 -37.99 23.77
C THR A 159 -9.81 -38.15 25.02
N THR A 160 -10.54 -37.10 25.40
CA THR A 160 -11.50 -37.18 26.52
C THR A 160 -12.83 -37.83 26.10
N GLY A 161 -12.99 -38.13 24.80
CA GLY A 161 -14.21 -38.61 24.18
C GLY A 161 -14.29 -40.12 23.92
N THR A 162 -13.22 -40.88 24.16
CA THR A 162 -13.16 -42.33 23.94
C THR A 162 -13.36 -43.13 25.24
N PRO A 163 -14.58 -43.58 25.58
CA PRO A 163 -14.75 -44.85 26.26
C PRO A 163 -14.68 -45.95 25.20
N ASP A 164 -13.82 -46.93 25.45
CA ASP A 164 -13.75 -48.20 24.75
C ASP A 164 -15.11 -48.90 24.88
N VAL A 165 -15.90 -48.94 23.80
CA VAL A 165 -17.12 -49.74 23.74
C VAL A 165 -16.92 -50.78 22.65
N GLN A 166 -16.24 -51.86 23.03
CA GLN A 166 -16.46 -53.16 22.41
C GLN A 166 -17.95 -53.50 22.60
N VAL A 167 -18.72 -53.37 21.54
CA VAL A 167 -20.08 -53.90 21.48
C VAL A 167 -19.94 -55.40 21.28
N ASP A 168 -19.85 -56.12 22.39
CA ASP A 168 -20.06 -57.56 22.42
C ASP A 168 -21.57 -57.84 22.22
N GLY A 169 -21.84 -58.90 21.45
CA GLY A 169 -23.12 -59.18 20.82
C GLY A 169 -24.33 -59.33 21.76
N ASP A 170 -25.49 -59.07 21.16
CA ASP A 170 -26.78 -59.68 21.45
C ASP A 170 -27.03 -60.07 22.91
N THR A 171 -27.60 -59.16 23.71
CA THR A 171 -28.68 -59.44 24.66
C THR A 171 -29.04 -58.19 25.48
N LYS A 172 -30.35 -57.88 25.56
CA LYS A 172 -31.05 -56.92 26.46
C LYS A 172 -31.44 -55.57 25.86
N LEU A 173 -32.53 -55.62 25.08
CA LEU A 173 -33.28 -54.49 24.53
C LEU A 173 -34.15 -53.69 25.54
N GLU A 174 -34.10 -53.95 26.84
CA GLU A 174 -35.02 -53.27 27.81
C GLU A 174 -34.34 -52.43 28.91
N ARG A 175 -33.02 -52.24 28.85
CA ARG A 175 -32.29 -51.28 29.72
C ARG A 175 -31.74 -50.06 28.97
N GLN A 176 -32.19 -49.81 27.75
CA GLN A 176 -31.56 -48.88 26.81
C GLN A 176 -32.03 -47.41 26.81
N PRO A 177 -33.18 -46.96 27.34
CA PRO A 177 -33.56 -45.54 27.18
C PRO A 177 -32.74 -44.58 28.05
N ASP A 178 -32.31 -44.99 29.24
CA ASP A 178 -31.56 -44.07 30.13
C ASP A 178 -30.07 -44.02 29.81
N LYS A 179 -29.50 -45.12 29.30
CA LYS A 179 -28.13 -45.13 28.76
C LYS A 179 -28.02 -44.29 27.48
N THR A 180 -28.97 -44.45 26.56
CA THR A 180 -29.02 -43.65 25.32
C THR A 180 -29.28 -42.16 25.59
N LYS A 181 -30.09 -41.81 26.61
CA LYS A 181 -30.26 -40.42 27.06
C LYS A 181 -28.96 -39.81 27.60
N GLY A 182 -28.18 -40.57 28.38
CA GLY A 182 -26.87 -40.14 28.86
C GLY A 182 -25.88 -39.90 27.72
N GLU A 183 -25.85 -40.79 26.73
CA GLU A 183 -25.02 -40.65 25.53
C GLU A 183 -25.43 -39.44 24.68
N LEU A 184 -26.73 -39.17 24.53
CA LEU A 184 -27.25 -37.99 23.85
C LEU A 184 -26.90 -36.68 24.58
N GLN A 185 -26.94 -36.67 25.92
CA GLN A 185 -26.51 -35.50 26.70
C GLN A 185 -25.02 -35.22 26.54
N VAL A 186 -24.18 -36.25 26.57
CA VAL A 186 -22.73 -36.11 26.35
C VAL A 186 -22.45 -35.63 24.93
N SER A 187 -23.14 -36.17 23.92
CA SER A 187 -23.04 -35.70 22.52
C SER A 187 -23.48 -34.25 22.36
N ARG A 188 -24.58 -33.85 23.02
CA ARG A 188 -25.07 -32.46 23.01
C ARG A 188 -24.11 -31.50 23.69
N GLN A 189 -23.51 -31.90 24.80
CA GLN A 189 -22.49 -31.10 25.48
C GLN A 189 -21.23 -30.93 24.62
N ARG A 190 -20.80 -31.99 23.91
CA ARG A 190 -19.68 -31.94 22.95
C ARG A 190 -19.95 -30.99 21.80
N TRP A 191 -21.13 -31.09 21.19
CA TRP A 191 -21.53 -30.19 20.10
C TRP A 191 -21.56 -28.73 20.56
N LYS A 192 -22.05 -28.45 21.77
CA LYS A 192 -22.00 -27.11 22.37
C LYS A 192 -20.56 -26.59 22.55
N THR A 193 -19.64 -27.43 23.05
CA THR A 193 -18.23 -27.03 23.22
C THR A 193 -17.55 -26.76 21.88
N ILE A 194 -17.76 -27.62 20.87
CA ILE A 194 -17.18 -27.44 19.53
C ILE A 194 -17.78 -26.20 18.85
N LYS A 195 -19.10 -26.01 18.94
CA LYS A 195 -19.81 -24.84 18.39
C LYS A 195 -19.34 -23.54 19.04
N GLY A 196 -19.25 -23.52 20.38
CA GLY A 196 -18.74 -22.37 21.13
C GLY A 196 -17.29 -22.03 20.78
N ALA A 197 -16.42 -23.03 20.68
CA ALA A 197 -15.02 -22.83 20.28
C ALA A 197 -14.89 -22.33 18.83
N THR A 198 -15.69 -22.87 17.91
CA THR A 198 -15.66 -22.46 16.50
C THR A 198 -16.22 -21.04 16.32
N SER A 199 -17.29 -20.69 17.05
CA SER A 199 -17.88 -19.35 17.05
C SER A 199 -16.89 -18.31 17.60
N ALA A 200 -16.23 -18.60 18.72
CA ALA A 200 -15.19 -17.73 19.28
C ALA A 200 -13.99 -17.54 18.32
N LEU A 201 -13.58 -18.59 17.61
CA LEU A 201 -12.48 -18.52 16.64
C LEU A 201 -12.84 -17.63 15.44
N VAL A 202 -14.01 -17.83 14.83
CA VAL A 202 -14.43 -17.04 13.66
C VAL A 202 -14.66 -15.58 14.05
N ALA A 203 -15.33 -15.32 15.18
CA ALA A 203 -15.53 -13.96 15.67
C ALA A 203 -14.21 -13.27 16.08
N GLY A 204 -13.27 -14.01 16.68
CA GLY A 204 -11.96 -13.50 17.10
C GLY A 204 -10.92 -13.37 15.97
N SER A 205 -11.15 -13.97 14.80
CA SER A 205 -10.24 -13.92 13.64
C SER A 205 -10.24 -12.57 12.90
N GLY A 206 -11.22 -11.70 13.19
CA GLY A 206 -11.43 -10.44 12.47
C GLY A 206 -11.87 -10.62 11.02
N VAL A 207 -12.26 -11.83 10.60
CA VAL A 207 -12.94 -12.07 9.33
C VAL A 207 -14.35 -11.49 9.41
N ASP A 208 -14.84 -10.82 8.37
CA ASP A 208 -16.20 -10.28 8.29
C ASP A 208 -17.24 -11.40 8.11
N TRP A 209 -17.47 -12.14 9.19
CA TRP A 209 -18.42 -13.24 9.27
C TRP A 209 -19.88 -12.78 9.23
N VAL A 210 -20.14 -11.47 9.36
CA VAL A 210 -21.50 -10.90 9.28
C VAL A 210 -21.99 -10.96 7.83
N ARG A 211 -21.12 -10.68 6.86
CA ARG A 211 -21.49 -10.65 5.43
C ARG A 211 -21.53 -12.03 4.77
N ASP A 212 -20.80 -13.01 5.29
CA ASP A 212 -20.80 -14.37 4.77
C ASP A 212 -21.86 -15.23 5.48
N GLU A 213 -22.89 -15.67 4.74
CA GLU A 213 -23.98 -16.52 5.24
C GLU A 213 -23.47 -17.83 5.88
N ARG A 214 -22.36 -18.39 5.36
CA ARG A 214 -21.77 -19.64 5.87
C ARG A 214 -21.11 -19.43 7.23
N LEU A 215 -20.40 -18.32 7.40
CA LEU A 215 -19.74 -17.96 8.65
C LEU A 215 -20.76 -17.46 9.68
N ARG A 216 -21.81 -16.78 9.23
CA ARG A 216 -22.92 -16.34 10.09
C ARG A 216 -23.64 -17.52 10.72
N GLY A 217 -23.95 -18.57 9.96
CA GLY A 217 -24.52 -19.81 10.49
C GLY A 217 -23.55 -20.60 11.40
N LEU A 218 -22.24 -20.37 11.26
CA LEU A 218 -21.21 -20.98 12.09
C LEU A 218 -21.08 -20.26 13.45
N VAL A 219 -21.18 -18.93 13.48
CA VAL A 219 -21.04 -18.09 14.67
C VAL A 219 -22.34 -18.00 15.47
N LEU A 220 -23.48 -17.85 14.79
CA LEU A 220 -24.78 -17.80 15.45
C LEU A 220 -25.19 -19.20 15.92
N ASP A 221 -25.67 -19.27 17.16
CA ASP A 221 -26.32 -20.47 17.66
C ASP A 221 -27.71 -20.61 17.03
N PRO A 222 -28.12 -21.85 16.67
CA PRO A 222 -29.50 -22.07 16.25
C PRO A 222 -30.43 -21.66 17.39
N PRO A 223 -31.58 -21.03 17.09
CA PRO A 223 -32.54 -20.68 18.12
C PRO A 223 -32.91 -21.96 18.88
N ASP A 224 -32.80 -21.92 20.20
CA ASP A 224 -33.20 -23.02 21.06
C ASP A 224 -34.65 -23.40 20.75
N LEU A 225 -34.85 -24.53 20.08
CA LEU A 225 -36.16 -25.15 19.83
C LEU A 225 -36.78 -25.72 21.12
N SER A 226 -36.56 -25.07 22.27
CA SER A 226 -37.23 -25.37 23.54
C SER A 226 -38.25 -24.32 23.98
N THR A 227 -38.59 -23.34 23.14
CA THR A 227 -39.73 -22.44 23.40
C THR A 227 -40.99 -22.92 22.67
N LYS A 228 -41.48 -24.10 23.06
CA LYS A 228 -42.91 -24.41 23.01
C LYS A 228 -43.30 -25.07 24.33
N CYS A 229 -43.82 -24.25 25.23
CA CYS A 229 -44.96 -24.54 26.12
C CYS A 229 -45.12 -23.36 27.09
N GLN A 230 -45.89 -22.36 26.67
CA GLN A 230 -47.02 -21.78 27.40
C GLN A 230 -47.92 -21.07 26.39
#